data_AF-A0A183J7G1-F1
#
_entry.id   AF-A0A183J7G1-F1
#
_cell.length_a   1.000
_cell.length_b   1.000
_cell.length_c   1.000
_cell.angle_alpha   90.00
_cell.angle_beta   90.00
_cell.angle_gamma   90.00
#
_symmetry.space_group_name_H-M   'P 1'
#
loop_
_entity.id
_entity.type
_entity.pdbx_description
1 polymer ?
#
loop_
_entity_poly.entity_id
_entity_poly.type
_entity_poly.pdbx_seq_one_letter_code
_entity_poly.pdbx_strand_id
1 'polypeptide(L)'
;MRTQPSNVFILRGMNFYFECLQRGKGSCVSDDQSSIIADMLKILAANLLAPYTVIRFYSLRLLKHISSILGFEDVFDFFNIALKIESTPVTYETYRGRLLEYRRIAVFRFPDRILQHSELFLLLPLRILIGQFYVNFAVLWKPLTDIVEEMSRRLLQNVFWPFLAEVLQKANDDAGNYQGYYYLFL
;
A
#
# COMPACT_ATOMS: atom_id res chain seq x y z
N MET A 1 15.19 12.29 4.73
CA MET A 1 15.50 10.99 5.39
C MET A 1 15.06 9.87 4.46
N ARG A 2 16.00 9.03 3.99
CA ARG A 2 15.65 7.78 3.29
C ARG A 2 14.90 6.90 4.28
N THR A 3 13.58 6.88 4.25
CA THR A 3 12.81 5.80 4.87
C THR A 3 13.14 4.58 4.01
N GLN A 4 14.17 3.82 4.39
CA GLN A 4 14.40 2.52 3.79
C GLN A 4 13.07 1.77 3.80
N PRO A 5 12.66 1.13 2.70
CA PRO A 5 11.47 0.29 2.75
C PRO A 5 11.71 -0.71 3.89
N SER A 6 10.76 -0.78 4.82
CA SER A 6 10.96 -1.43 6.13
C SER A 6 11.62 -2.79 5.93
N ASN A 7 12.69 -3.07 6.70
CA ASN A 7 13.51 -4.26 6.54
C ASN A 7 12.61 -5.51 6.41
N VAL A 8 12.76 -6.24 5.30
CA VAL A 8 11.89 -7.37 4.96
C VAL A 8 11.88 -8.45 6.04
N PHE A 9 13.00 -8.64 6.75
CA PHE A 9 13.10 -9.59 7.86
C PHE A 9 12.26 -9.15 9.06
N ILE A 10 12.21 -7.84 9.35
CA ILE A 10 11.35 -7.28 10.40
C ILE A 10 9.89 -7.47 10.03
N LEU A 11 9.50 -7.14 8.79
CA LEU A 11 8.12 -7.34 8.33
C LEU A 11 7.69 -8.81 8.39
N ARG A 12 8.57 -9.74 7.99
CA ARG A 12 8.34 -11.19 8.08
C ARG A 12 8.20 -11.65 9.53
N GLY A 13 9.12 -11.22 10.40
CA GLY A 13 9.09 -11.55 11.83
C GLY A 13 7.83 -11.04 12.52
N MET A 14 7.44 -9.80 12.25
CA MET A 14 6.17 -9.24 12.74
C MET A 14 4.97 -10.02 12.21
N ASN A 15 4.95 -10.35 10.92
CA ASN A 15 3.85 -11.12 10.35
C ASN A 15 3.73 -12.50 11.01
N PHE A 16 4.86 -13.20 11.21
CA PHE A 16 4.89 -14.46 11.95
C PHE A 16 4.36 -14.30 13.37
N TYR A 17 4.78 -13.25 14.09
CA TYR A 17 4.31 -12.95 15.43
C TYR A 17 2.78 -12.73 15.47
N PHE A 18 2.22 -11.94 14.56
CA PHE A 18 0.77 -11.72 14.48
C PHE A 18 -0.02 -12.99 14.12
N GLU A 19 0.51 -13.85 13.24
CA GLU A 19 -0.10 -15.15 12.94
C GLU A 19 -0.14 -16.06 14.18
N CYS A 20 0.90 -16.04 15.00
CA CYS A 20 0.94 -16.75 16.28
C CYS A 20 -0.07 -16.17 17.28
N LEU A 21 -0.17 -14.84 17.38
CA LEU A 21 -1.13 -14.18 18.26
C LEU A 21 -2.58 -14.47 17.87
N GLN A 22 -2.94 -14.50 16.59
CA GLN A 22 -4.31 -14.84 16.17
C GLN A 22 -4.76 -16.24 16.61
N ARG A 23 -3.82 -17.15 16.90
CA ARG A 23 -4.10 -18.50 17.42
C ARG A 23 -4.33 -18.52 18.93
N GLY A 24 -3.83 -17.52 19.67
CA GLY A 24 -4.07 -17.34 21.10
C GLY A 24 -5.05 -16.19 21.34
N LYS A 25 -6.31 -16.48 21.66
CA LYS A 25 -7.36 -15.47 21.81
C LYS A 25 -6.94 -14.26 22.68
N GLY A 26 -7.15 -13.07 22.12
CA GLY A 26 -7.43 -11.83 22.84
C GLY A 26 -6.27 -10.84 22.95
N SER A 27 -6.52 -9.59 22.57
CA SER A 27 -5.91 -8.44 23.25
C SER A 27 -6.83 -7.23 23.17
N CYS A 28 -7.16 -6.66 24.32
CA CYS A 28 -7.64 -5.30 24.46
C CYS A 28 -6.47 -4.33 24.18
N VAL A 29 -6.69 -3.35 23.32
CA VAL A 29 -5.73 -2.24 23.10
C VAL A 29 -5.90 -1.26 24.27
N SER A 30 -4.84 -1.01 25.02
CA SER A 30 -4.80 0.07 26.02
C SER A 30 -4.50 1.41 25.33
N ASP A 31 -4.90 2.55 25.91
CA ASP A 31 -4.74 3.88 25.30
C ASP A 31 -3.30 4.23 24.88
N ASP A 32 -2.28 3.76 25.63
CA ASP A 32 -0.86 3.94 25.29
C ASP A 32 -0.46 3.31 23.93
N GLN A 33 -1.13 2.21 23.56
CA GLN A 33 -0.86 1.46 22.33
C GLN A 33 -1.49 2.11 21.08
N SER A 34 -2.45 3.02 21.25
CA SER A 34 -3.14 3.68 20.13
C SER A 34 -2.18 4.55 19.30
N SER A 35 -1.25 5.24 19.95
CA SER A 35 -0.21 6.05 19.29
C SER A 35 0.71 5.18 18.42
N ILE A 36 1.16 4.06 18.98
CA ILE A 36 2.02 3.08 18.32
C ILE A 36 1.30 2.48 17.09
N ILE A 37 0.03 2.13 17.23
CA ILE A 37 -0.78 1.60 16.12
C ILE A 37 -0.89 2.63 15.00
N ALA A 38 -1.17 3.90 15.32
CA ALA A 38 -1.26 4.95 14.32
C ALA A 38 0.05 5.13 13.53
N ASP A 39 1.20 5.09 14.21
CA ASP A 39 2.50 5.20 13.56
C ASP A 39 2.86 3.95 12.74
N MET A 40 2.51 2.76 13.23
CA MET A 40 2.62 1.53 12.44
C MET A 40 1.78 1.59 11.16
N LEU A 41 0.53 2.05 11.23
CA LEU A 41 -0.34 2.21 10.05
C LEU A 41 0.30 3.15 9.02
N LYS A 42 0.88 4.28 9.45
CA LYS A 42 1.59 5.22 8.57
C LYS A 42 2.78 4.58 7.86
N ILE A 43 3.63 3.88 8.61
CA ILE A 43 4.82 3.21 8.06
C ILE A 43 4.42 2.12 7.06
N LEU A 44 3.45 1.27 7.42
CA LEU A 44 2.99 0.18 6.56
C LEU A 44 2.30 0.69 5.30
N ALA A 45 1.52 1.78 5.38
CA ALA A 45 0.93 2.40 4.21
C ALA A 45 1.99 3.05 3.30
N ALA A 46 3.03 3.66 3.87
CA ALA A 46 4.16 4.19 3.10
C ALA A 46 4.90 3.07 2.34
N ASN A 47 5.06 1.90 2.94
CA ASN A 47 5.68 0.74 2.30
C ASN A 47 4.91 0.23 1.06
N LEU A 48 3.63 0.58 0.89
CA LEU A 48 2.85 0.21 -0.31
C LEU A 48 3.34 0.91 -1.58
N LEU A 49 4.12 1.99 -1.44
CA LEU A 49 4.80 2.66 -2.55
C LEU A 49 6.21 2.09 -2.81
N ALA A 50 6.65 1.08 -2.06
CA ALA A 50 7.96 0.48 -2.27
C ALA A 50 8.02 -0.26 -3.62
N PRO A 51 9.18 -0.28 -4.30
CA PRO A 51 9.33 -0.98 -5.58
C PRO A 51 9.25 -2.50 -5.44
N TYR A 52 9.54 -3.02 -4.24
CA TYR A 52 9.60 -4.45 -3.98
C TYR A 52 8.23 -5.04 -3.58
N THR A 53 7.70 -5.93 -4.41
CA THR A 53 6.44 -6.68 -4.19
C THR A 53 6.40 -7.35 -2.82
N VAL A 54 7.50 -7.95 -2.38
CA VAL A 54 7.58 -8.65 -1.08
C VAL A 54 7.28 -7.71 0.09
N ILE A 55 7.78 -6.47 0.03
CA ILE A 55 7.58 -5.46 1.08
C ILE A 55 6.13 -4.98 1.09
N ARG A 56 5.56 -4.70 -0.10
CA ARG A 56 4.14 -4.32 -0.24
C ARG A 56 3.23 -5.43 0.29
N PHE A 57 3.51 -6.68 -0.07
CA PHE A 57 2.74 -7.86 0.36
C PHE A 57 2.70 -8.00 1.89
N TYR A 58 3.85 -8.05 2.56
CA TYR A 58 3.85 -8.18 4.03
C TYR A 58 3.25 -6.95 4.71
N SER A 59 3.41 -5.75 4.14
CA SER A 59 2.78 -4.55 4.67
C SER A 59 1.25 -4.63 4.59
N LEU A 60 0.68 -5.11 3.49
CA LEU A 60 -0.76 -5.37 3.36
C LEU A 60 -1.26 -6.41 4.36
N ARG A 61 -0.50 -7.48 4.58
CA ARG A 61 -0.86 -8.50 5.58
C ARG A 61 -0.91 -7.91 6.98
N LEU A 62 0.12 -7.16 7.37
CA LEU A 62 0.18 -6.49 8.66
C LEU A 62 -0.93 -5.44 8.82
N LEU A 63 -1.22 -4.64 7.79
CA LEU A 63 -2.35 -3.72 7.79
C LEU A 63 -3.68 -4.47 8.03
N LYS A 64 -3.91 -5.60 7.36
CA LYS A 64 -5.09 -6.44 7.59
C LYS A 64 -5.15 -6.96 9.04
N HIS A 65 -4.02 -7.41 9.60
CA HIS A 65 -3.96 -7.89 10.98
C HIS A 65 -4.28 -6.76 11.97
N ILE A 66 -3.71 -5.56 11.78
CA ILE A 66 -4.00 -4.40 12.62
C ILE A 66 -5.47 -3.99 12.49
N SER A 67 -6.02 -3.98 11.27
CA SER A 67 -7.45 -3.76 11.06
C SER A 67 -8.32 -4.77 11.80
N SER A 68 -7.90 -6.03 11.90
CA SER A 68 -8.59 -7.04 12.73
C SER A 68 -8.57 -6.67 14.22
N ILE A 69 -7.42 -6.21 14.73
CA ILE A 69 -7.28 -5.78 16.14
C ILE A 69 -8.17 -4.56 16.44
N LEU A 70 -8.31 -3.66 15.46
CA LEU A 70 -9.18 -2.47 15.54
C LEU A 70 -10.68 -2.79 15.32
N GLY A 71 -11.04 -4.05 15.03
CA GLY A 71 -12.43 -4.44 14.73
C GLY A 71 -12.94 -3.95 13.36
N PHE A 72 -12.04 -3.65 12.43
CA PHE A 72 -12.36 -3.22 11.06
C PHE A 72 -12.45 -4.41 10.12
N GLU A 73 -13.34 -5.35 10.40
CA GLU A 73 -13.51 -6.54 9.56
C GLU A 73 -14.10 -6.22 8.18
N ASP A 74 -14.90 -5.15 8.07
CA ASP A 74 -15.51 -4.66 6.82
C ASP A 74 -14.48 -4.33 5.72
N VAL A 75 -13.21 -4.13 6.05
CA VAL A 75 -12.15 -3.83 5.06
C VAL A 75 -11.34 -5.05 4.66
N PHE A 76 -11.69 -6.24 5.17
CA PHE A 76 -10.93 -7.45 4.85
C PHE A 76 -11.02 -7.81 3.38
N ASP A 77 -12.14 -7.54 2.72
CA ASP A 77 -12.29 -7.77 1.28
C ASP A 77 -11.33 -6.90 0.47
N PHE A 78 -11.15 -5.64 0.84
CA PHE A 78 -10.14 -4.77 0.24
C PHE A 78 -8.75 -5.37 0.36
N PHE A 79 -8.36 -5.78 1.58
CA PHE A 79 -7.05 -6.38 1.80
C PHE A 79 -6.87 -7.71 1.07
N ASN A 80 -7.92 -8.53 0.95
CA ASN A 80 -7.88 -9.79 0.21
C ASN A 80 -7.64 -9.55 -1.28
N ILE A 81 -8.32 -8.55 -1.87
CA ILE A 81 -8.11 -8.15 -3.27
C ILE A 81 -6.66 -7.64 -3.45
N ALA A 82 -6.20 -6.77 -2.56
CA ALA A 82 -4.85 -6.21 -2.60
C ALA A 82 -3.75 -7.29 -2.46
N LEU A 83 -3.94 -8.24 -1.54
CA LEU A 83 -3.02 -9.35 -1.35
C LEU A 83 -2.99 -10.26 -2.58
N LYS A 84 -4.14 -10.52 -3.21
CA LYS A 84 -4.23 -11.29 -4.46
C LYS A 84 -3.48 -10.62 -5.60
N ILE A 85 -3.55 -9.30 -5.70
CA ILE A 85 -2.80 -8.50 -6.68
C ILE A 85 -1.28 -8.69 -6.49
N GLU A 86 -0.79 -8.58 -5.26
CA GLU A 86 0.66 -8.70 -4.98
C GLU A 86 1.16 -10.15 -5.09
N SER A 87 0.34 -11.15 -4.79
CA SER A 87 0.74 -12.56 -4.84
C SER A 87 0.74 -13.15 -6.25
N THR A 88 -0.07 -12.60 -7.16
CA THR A 88 -0.21 -13.13 -8.52
C THR A 88 0.82 -12.47 -9.43
N PRO A 89 1.82 -13.16 -10.01
CA PRO A 89 2.77 -12.51 -10.91
C PRO A 89 2.06 -11.93 -12.14
N VAL A 90 2.52 -10.76 -12.62
CA VAL A 90 2.00 -10.19 -13.87
C VAL A 90 2.59 -10.96 -15.05
N THR A 91 1.73 -11.61 -15.83
CA THR A 91 2.06 -12.24 -17.10
C THR A 91 0.98 -11.87 -18.12
N TYR A 92 1.19 -12.19 -19.40
CA TYR A 92 0.17 -11.97 -20.43
C TYR A 92 -1.14 -12.71 -20.13
N GLU A 93 -1.06 -13.89 -19.51
CA GLU A 93 -2.22 -14.71 -19.12
C GLU A 93 -2.99 -14.08 -17.96
N THR A 94 -2.28 -13.56 -16.95
CA THR A 94 -2.91 -12.99 -15.74
C THR A 94 -3.30 -11.52 -15.91
N TYR A 95 -2.84 -10.85 -16.95
CA TYR A 95 -3.04 -9.42 -17.22
C TYR A 95 -4.50 -8.97 -17.08
N ARG A 96 -5.43 -9.62 -17.78
CA ARG A 96 -6.86 -9.24 -17.75
C ARG A 96 -7.46 -9.41 -16.36
N GLY A 97 -7.12 -10.49 -15.68
CA GLY A 97 -7.55 -10.73 -14.30
C GLY A 97 -7.05 -9.64 -13.36
N ARG A 98 -5.77 -9.25 -13.49
CA ARG A 98 -5.19 -8.18 -12.67
C ARG A 98 -5.85 -6.82 -12.91
N LEU A 99 -6.16 -6.48 -14.16
CA LEU A 99 -6.90 -5.24 -14.47
C LEU A 99 -8.27 -5.19 -13.79
N LEU A 100 -8.98 -6.33 -13.72
CA LEU A 100 -10.25 -6.39 -13.03
C LEU A 100 -10.08 -6.11 -11.53
N GLU A 101 -9.07 -6.69 -10.89
CA GLU A 101 -8.79 -6.47 -9.48
C GLU A 101 -8.35 -5.02 -9.20
N TYR A 102 -7.58 -4.38 -10.10
CA TYR A 102 -7.25 -2.95 -9.96
C TYR A 102 -8.48 -2.05 -10.01
N ARG A 103 -9.42 -2.34 -10.92
CA ARG A 103 -10.68 -1.61 -10.99
C ARG A 103 -11.51 -1.82 -9.72
N ARG A 104 -11.53 -3.04 -9.18
CA ARG A 104 -12.20 -3.34 -7.89
C ARG A 104 -11.60 -2.53 -6.74
N ILE A 105 -10.27 -2.44 -6.66
CA ILE A 105 -9.59 -1.57 -5.69
C ILE A 105 -9.98 -0.10 -5.89
N ALA A 106 -9.97 0.37 -7.13
CA ALA A 106 -10.24 1.78 -7.43
C ALA A 106 -11.66 2.20 -7.04
N VAL A 107 -12.65 1.30 -7.08
CA VAL A 107 -14.04 1.59 -6.71
C VAL A 107 -14.39 1.22 -5.27
N PHE A 108 -13.47 0.59 -4.54
CA PHE A 108 -13.70 0.21 -3.15
C PHE A 108 -13.96 1.46 -2.29
N ARG A 109 -15.04 1.44 -1.51
CA ARG A 109 -15.37 2.50 -0.57
C ARG A 109 -15.24 1.99 0.86
N PHE A 110 -14.41 2.69 1.63
CA PHE A 110 -14.28 2.43 3.05
C PHE A 110 -15.50 2.98 3.80
N PRO A 111 -16.03 2.26 4.80
CA PRO A 111 -17.04 2.78 5.71
C PRO A 111 -16.59 4.07 6.40
N ASP A 112 -17.51 5.02 6.59
CA ASP A 112 -17.21 6.33 7.21
C ASP A 112 -16.56 6.19 8.60
N ARG A 113 -16.98 5.21 9.39
CA ARG A 113 -16.40 4.92 10.71
C ARG A 113 -14.90 4.64 10.68
N ILE A 114 -14.41 4.07 9.58
CA ILE A 114 -12.98 3.75 9.39
C ILE A 114 -12.23 5.00 8.91
N LEU A 115 -12.85 5.79 8.04
CA LEU A 115 -12.28 7.06 7.58
C LEU A 115 -12.17 8.09 8.71
N GLN A 116 -13.10 8.09 9.67
CA GLN A 116 -13.03 8.89 10.89
C GLN A 116 -11.88 8.47 11.81
N HIS A 117 -11.51 7.18 11.81
CA HIS A 117 -10.37 6.70 12.60
C HIS A 117 -9.04 7.08 11.94
N SER A 118 -8.94 6.99 10.61
CA SER A 118 -7.74 7.41 9.90
C SER A 118 -8.01 7.72 8.42
N GLU A 119 -7.69 8.95 8.01
CA GLU A 119 -7.77 9.37 6.59
C GLU A 119 -6.80 8.58 5.69
N LEU A 120 -5.84 7.88 6.27
CA LEU A 120 -4.88 7.04 5.54
C LEU A 120 -5.57 5.97 4.69
N PHE A 121 -6.71 5.44 5.16
CA PHE A 121 -7.50 4.45 4.42
C PHE A 121 -8.01 5.00 3.08
N LEU A 122 -8.27 6.31 2.98
CA LEU A 122 -8.70 6.96 1.73
C LEU A 122 -7.64 6.86 0.62
N LEU A 123 -6.36 6.88 1.00
CA LEU A 123 -5.21 6.84 0.08
C LEU A 123 -4.67 5.43 -0.18
N LEU A 124 -5.10 4.41 0.59
CA LEU A 124 -4.63 3.03 0.39
C LEU A 124 -4.84 2.51 -1.04
N PRO A 125 -6.01 2.69 -1.68
CA PRO A 125 -6.21 2.24 -3.05
C PRO A 125 -5.21 2.88 -4.03
N LEU A 126 -4.97 4.20 -3.90
CA LEU A 126 -3.99 4.90 -4.74
C LEU A 126 -2.57 4.40 -4.51
N ARG A 127 -2.17 4.19 -3.25
CA ARG A 127 -0.83 3.68 -2.92
C ARG A 127 -0.58 2.32 -3.56
N ILE A 128 -1.56 1.42 -3.55
CA ILE A 128 -1.44 0.11 -4.18
C ILE A 128 -1.29 0.24 -5.70
N LEU A 129 -2.12 1.05 -6.36
CA LEU A 129 -2.08 1.24 -7.81
C LEU A 129 -0.78 1.89 -8.26
N ILE A 130 -0.33 2.93 -7.55
CA ILE A 130 0.94 3.59 -7.82
C ILE A 130 2.11 2.62 -7.62
N GLY A 131 2.06 1.80 -6.57
CA GLY A 131 3.04 0.74 -6.33
C GLY A 131 3.20 -0.23 -7.50
N GLN A 132 2.17 -0.40 -8.35
CA GLN A 132 2.24 -1.26 -9.52
C GLN A 132 3.05 -0.68 -10.68
N PHE A 133 3.32 0.63 -10.72
CA PHE A 133 4.18 1.21 -11.75
C PHE A 133 5.65 0.77 -11.62
N TYR A 134 6.06 0.30 -10.44
CA TYR A 134 7.37 -0.32 -10.23
C TYR A 134 7.47 -1.76 -10.74
N VAL A 135 6.35 -2.38 -11.11
CA VAL A 135 6.38 -3.72 -11.72
C VAL A 135 6.82 -3.59 -13.17
N ASN A 136 7.81 -4.39 -13.58
CA ASN A 136 8.38 -4.38 -14.92
C ASN A 136 7.44 -5.01 -15.96
N PHE A 137 6.30 -4.36 -16.22
CA PHE A 137 5.31 -4.79 -17.18
C PHE A 137 4.60 -3.56 -17.80
N ALA A 138 5.27 -2.90 -18.74
CA ALA A 138 4.86 -1.61 -19.29
C ALA A 138 3.44 -1.59 -19.90
N VAL A 139 2.94 -2.74 -20.38
CA VAL A 139 1.57 -2.86 -20.92
C VAL A 139 0.51 -2.47 -19.88
N LEU A 140 0.81 -2.56 -18.57
CA LEU A 140 -0.09 -2.13 -17.51
C LEU A 140 -0.13 -0.61 -17.28
N TRP A 141 0.88 0.14 -17.72
CA TRP A 141 1.04 1.53 -17.33
C TRP A 141 -0.09 2.41 -17.84
N LYS A 142 -0.50 2.25 -19.11
CA LYS A 142 -1.61 3.01 -19.67
C LYS A 142 -2.94 2.70 -18.95
N PRO A 143 -3.37 1.42 -18.82
CA PRO A 143 -4.56 1.08 -18.03
C PRO A 143 -4.53 1.57 -16.58
N LEU A 144 -3.38 1.49 -15.90
CA LEU A 144 -3.25 1.99 -14.52
C LEU A 144 -3.39 3.51 -14.45
N THR A 145 -2.82 4.23 -15.43
CA THR A 145 -2.95 5.69 -15.52
C THR A 145 -4.41 6.09 -15.68
N ASP A 146 -5.15 5.41 -16.57
CA ASP A 146 -6.57 5.68 -16.79
C ASP A 146 -7.40 5.43 -15.52
N ILE A 147 -7.09 4.37 -14.76
CA ILE A 147 -7.73 4.07 -13.48
C ILE A 147 -7.42 5.17 -12.44
N VAL A 148 -6.16 5.63 -12.36
CA VAL A 148 -5.76 6.71 -11.43
C VAL A 148 -6.45 8.03 -11.80
N GLU A 149 -6.61 8.32 -13.09
CA GLU A 149 -7.36 9.48 -13.57
C GLU A 149 -8.86 9.40 -13.23
N GLU A 150 -9.48 8.22 -13.33
CA GLU A 150 -10.85 7.99 -12.86
C GLU A 150 -10.98 8.18 -11.34
N MET A 151 -9.94 7.86 -10.58
CA MET A 151 -9.91 8.09 -9.13
C MET A 151 -9.73 9.57 -8.78
N SER A 152 -8.91 10.31 -9.52
CA SER A 152 -8.69 11.74 -9.27
C SER A 152 -9.99 12.56 -9.37
N ARG A 153 -10.90 12.15 -10.26
CA ARG A 153 -12.23 12.76 -10.41
C ARG A 153 -13.18 12.46 -9.26
N ARG A 154 -12.95 11.38 -8.50
CA ARG A 154 -13.83 10.93 -7.40
C ARG A 154 -13.31 11.33 -6.02
N LEU A 155 -12.00 11.47 -5.87
CA LEU A 155 -11.37 11.90 -4.63
C LEU A 155 -11.39 13.42 -4.49
N LEU A 156 -11.30 13.89 -3.25
CA LEU A 156 -11.20 15.32 -2.97
C LEU A 156 -9.89 15.86 -3.56
N GLN A 157 -9.96 16.97 -4.30
CA GLN A 157 -8.80 17.54 -5.00
C GLN A 157 -7.67 17.95 -4.03
N ASN A 158 -8.03 18.45 -2.85
CA ASN A 158 -7.09 18.79 -1.77
C ASN A 158 -6.45 17.57 -1.09
N VAL A 159 -6.87 16.35 -1.43
CA VAL A 159 -6.25 15.10 -0.95
C VAL A 159 -5.45 14.44 -2.09
N PHE A 160 -6.04 14.35 -3.28
CA PHE A 160 -5.43 13.68 -4.43
C PHE A 160 -4.16 14.38 -4.92
N TRP A 161 -4.23 15.68 -5.22
CA TRP A 161 -3.12 16.39 -5.85
C TRP A 161 -1.88 16.50 -4.95
N PRO A 162 -1.99 16.83 -3.65
CA PRO A 162 -0.83 16.84 -2.77
C PRO A 162 -0.16 15.48 -2.66
N PHE A 163 -0.95 14.41 -2.54
CA PHE A 163 -0.42 13.05 -2.50
C PHE A 163 0.31 12.67 -3.79
N LEU A 164 -0.28 12.96 -4.96
CA LEU A 164 0.36 12.67 -6.24
C LEU A 164 1.64 13.49 -6.42
N ALA A 165 1.64 14.76 -6.04
CA ALA A 165 2.81 15.63 -6.10
C ALA A 165 3.95 15.09 -5.23
N GLU A 166 3.66 14.65 -3.99
CA GLU A 166 4.65 14.05 -3.09
C GLU A 166 5.28 12.78 -3.72
N VAL A 167 4.45 11.91 -4.29
CA VAL A 167 4.91 10.69 -4.97
C VAL A 167 5.83 11.01 -6.14
N LEU A 168 5.43 11.96 -6.99
CA LEU A 168 6.20 12.35 -8.18
C LEU A 168 7.52 13.03 -7.80
N GLN A 169 7.50 13.89 -6.78
CA GLN A 169 8.71 14.53 -6.27
C GLN A 169 9.69 13.49 -5.74
N LYS A 170 9.22 12.53 -4.94
CA LYS A 170 10.05 11.43 -4.44
C LYS A 170 10.64 10.59 -5.57
N ALA A 171 9.84 10.26 -6.59
CA ALA A 171 10.32 9.52 -7.75
C ALA A 171 11.39 10.29 -8.53
N ASN A 172 11.24 11.61 -8.65
CA ASN A 172 12.23 12.48 -9.27
C ASN A 172 13.54 12.55 -8.45
N ASP A 173 13.44 12.68 -7.13
CA ASP A 173 14.60 12.68 -6.24
C ASP A 173 15.36 11.35 -6.30
N ASP A 174 14.64 10.23 -6.33
CA ASP A 174 15.23 8.90 -6.50
C ASP A 174 15.94 8.79 -7.87
N ALA A 175 15.34 9.29 -8.95
CA ALA A 175 15.95 9.31 -10.28
C ALA A 175 17.24 10.16 -10.37
N GLY A 176 17.24 11.34 -9.77
CA GLY A 176 18.41 12.23 -9.73
C GLY A 176 19.61 11.62 -8.99
N ASN A 177 19.35 10.85 -7.93
CA ASN A 177 20.39 10.13 -7.20
C ASN A 177 21.08 9.06 -8.06
N TYR A 178 20.36 8.37 -8.95
CA TYR A 178 20.97 7.39 -9.86
C TYR A 178 21.92 8.04 -10.86
N GLN A 179 21.59 9.23 -11.36
CA GLN A 179 22.46 9.96 -12.29
C GLN A 179 23.79 10.37 -11.64
N GLY A 180 23.78 10.76 -10.36
CA GLY A 180 24.99 11.11 -9.62
C GLY A 180 26.02 9.97 -9.49
N TYR A 181 25.58 8.71 -9.47
CA TYR A 181 26.49 7.56 -9.43
C TYR A 181 27.21 7.31 -10.76
N TYR A 182 26.59 7.63 -11.92
CA TYR A 182 27.26 7.47 -13.21
C TYR A 182 28.40 8.48 -13.43
N TYR A 183 28.37 9.63 -12.75
CA TYR A 183 29.44 10.63 -12.80
C TYR A 183 30.56 10.40 -11.77
N LEU A 184 30.46 9.38 -10.92
CA LEU A 184 31.52 9.00 -9.95
C LEU A 184 32.42 7.86 -10.45
N PHE A 185 32.13 7.31 -11.63
CA PHE A 185 32.91 6.25 -12.29
C PHE A 185 33.47 6.68 -13.67
N LEU A 186 33.50 7.99 -13.95
CA LEU A 186 34.20 8.63 -15.06
C LEU A 186 35.20 9.63 -14.48
#